data_AF-A0A453PCW9-F1
#
_entry.id   AF-A0A453PCW9-F1
#
_cell.length_a   1.000
_cell.length_b   1.000
_cell.length_c   1.000
_cell.angle_alpha   90.00
_cell.angle_beta   90.00
_cell.angle_gamma   90.00
#
_symmetry.space_group_name_H-M   'P 1'
#
loop_
_entity.id
_entity.type
_entity.pdbx_description
1 polymer ?
#
loop_
_entity_poly.entity_id
_entity_poly.type
_entity_poly.pdbx_seq_one_letter_code
_entity_poly.pdbx_strand_id
1 'polypeptide(L)' 'MVNLIEAQKPLLTGMMRLAGLRPIDVELEPGTTMHVWAPKHHAGKKGTTI' A
#
# COMPACT_ATOMS: atom_id res chain seq x y z
N MET A 1 -13.64 -20.70 -15.94
CA MET A 1 -12.19 -20.44 -16.02
C MET A 1 -11.78 -19.68 -14.79
N VAL A 2 -10.81 -20.17 -14.02
CA VAL A 2 -10.28 -19.45 -12.86
C VAL A 2 -9.15 -18.55 -13.37
N ASN A 3 -9.33 -17.24 -13.23
CA ASN A 3 -8.29 -16.30 -13.61
C ASN A 3 -7.19 -16.36 -12.55
N LEU A 4 -6.09 -17.07 -12.83
CA LEU A 4 -4.98 -17.22 -11.88
C LEU A 4 -4.48 -15.86 -11.39
N ILE A 5 -4.51 -14.84 -12.25
CA ILE A 5 -4.13 -13.47 -11.92
C ILE A 5 -5.09 -12.86 -10.88
N GLU A 6 -6.40 -13.10 -11.00
CA GLU A 6 -7.38 -12.61 -10.02
C GLU A 6 -7.29 -13.38 -8.70
N ALA A 7 -6.92 -14.67 -8.74
CA ALA A 7 -6.68 -15.47 -7.55
C ALA A 7 -5.34 -15.13 -6.86
N GLN A 8 -4.36 -14.58 -7.56
CA GLN A 8 -3.06 -14.14 -7.01
C GLN A 8 -3.11 -12.77 -6.33
N LYS A 9 -3.99 -11.87 -6.77
CA LYS A 9 -4.21 -10.56 -6.12
C LYS A 9 -4.48 -10.64 -4.60
N PRO A 10 -5.40 -11.50 -4.11
CA PRO A 10 -5.61 -11.64 -2.67
C PRO A 10 -4.41 -12.28 -1.95
N LEU A 11 -3.63 -13.14 -2.63
CA LEU A 11 -2.41 -13.72 -2.08
C LEU A 11 -1.33 -12.64 -1.87
N LEU A 12 -1.05 -11.82 -2.88
CA LEU A 12 -0.10 -10.70 -2.79
C LEU A 12 -0.55 -9.66 -1.75
N THR A 13 -1.84 -9.35 -1.72
CA THR A 13 -2.44 -8.47 -0.71
C THR A 13 -2.28 -9.05 0.69
N GLY A 14 -2.45 -10.36 0.85
CA GLY A 14 -2.20 -11.08 2.10
C GLY A 14 -0.75 -10.98 2.54
N MET A 15 0.20 -11.23 1.64
CA MET A 15 1.64 -11.11 1.90
C MET A 15 2.04 -9.70 2.33
N MET A 16 1.54 -8.67 1.64
CA MET A 16 1.79 -7.27 2.00
C MET A 16 1.22 -6.93 3.38
N ARG A 17 0.03 -7.46 3.73
CA ARG A 17 -0.55 -7.29 5.07
C ARG A 17 0.24 -7.99 6.17
N LEU A 18 0.85 -9.15 5.86
CA LEU A 18 1.74 -9.90 6.77
C LEU A 18 3.09 -9.18 6.95
N ALA A 19 3.62 -8.58 5.89
CA ALA A 19 4.79 -7.69 5.94
C ALA A 19 4.49 -6.36 6.68
N GLY A 20 3.28 -6.20 7.22
CA GLY A 20 2.89 -5.04 7.99
C GLY A 20 2.53 -3.82 7.14
N LEU A 21 2.32 -3.97 5.82
CA LEU A 21 1.92 -2.88 4.94
C LEU A 21 0.38 -2.77 4.84
N ARG A 22 -0.11 -1.58 4.53
CA ARG A 22 -1.51 -1.25 4.25
C ARG A 22 -1.59 -0.47 2.93
N PRO A 23 -2.59 -0.74 2.09
CA PRO A 23 -2.88 0.15 0.98
C PRO A 23 -3.42 1.46 1.57
N ILE A 24 -2.86 2.58 1.12
CA ILE A 24 -3.33 3.92 1.41
C ILE A 24 -3.45 4.71 0.12
N ASP A 25 -4.43 5.59 0.10
CA ASP A 25 -4.66 6.53 -0.98
C ASP A 25 -4.03 7.85 -0.56
N VAL A 26 -2.99 8.26 -1.27
CA VAL A 26 -2.32 9.54 -1.04
C VAL A 26 -2.78 10.49 -2.14
N GLU A 27 -3.49 11.54 -1.75
CA GLU A 27 -3.77 12.66 -2.62
C GLU A 27 -2.51 13.52 -2.71
N LEU A 28 -1.81 13.48 -3.86
CA LEU A 28 -0.63 14.32 -4.09
C LEU A 28 -1.04 15.70 -4.56
N GLU A 29 -2.02 15.75 -5.46
CA GLU A 29 -2.57 16.97 -6.06
C GLU A 29 -4.09 16.84 -6.15
N PRO A 30 -4.84 17.96 -6.16
CA PRO A 30 -6.28 17.94 -6.36
C PRO A 30 -6.62 17.31 -7.72
N GLY A 31 -7.04 16.05 -7.71
CA GLY A 31 -7.36 15.25 -8.91
C GLY A 31 -6.41 14.09 -9.22
N THR A 32 -5.28 13.95 -8.50
CA THR A 32 -4.35 12.82 -8.68
C THR A 32 -4.17 12.05 -7.37
N THR A 33 -4.86 10.92 -7.28
CA THR A 33 -4.74 9.96 -6.17
C THR A 33 -3.74 8.87 -6.52
N MET A 34 -2.76 8.62 -5.64
CA MET A 34 -1.81 7.53 -5.77
C MET A 34 -2.10 6.44 -4.75
N HIS A 35 -2.19 5.20 -5.23
CA HIS A 35 -2.34 4.01 -4.41
C HIS A 35 -0.97 3.50 -3.97
N VAL A 36 -0.63 3.65 -2.69
CA VAL A 36 0.69 3.29 -2.14
C VAL A 36 0.54 2.29 -1.00
N TRP A 37 1.53 1.42 -0.81
CA TRP A 37 1.60 0.53 0.35
C TRP A 37 2.47 1.14 1.44
N ALA A 38 1.87 1.47 2.58
CA ALA A 38 2.54 2.10 3.72
C ALA A 38 2.60 1.18 4.96
N PRO A 39 3.68 1.22 5.78
CA PRO A 39 3.77 0.43 7.01
C PRO A 39 2.71 0.77 8.08
N LYS A 40 2.21 -0.27 8.78
CA LYS A 40 1.23 -0.20 9.88
C LYS A 40 1.82 0.23 11.22
N HIS A 41 3.08 -0.10 11.47
CA HIS A 41 3.75 0.14 12.74
C HIS A 41 4.92 1.09 12.48
N HIS A 42 4.89 2.26 13.11
CA HIS A 42 5.88 3.33 13.03
C HIS A 42 6.02 4.03 11.66
N ALA A 43 5.20 5.07 11.45
CA ALA A 43 5.79 6.36 11.05
C ALA A 43 6.51 6.96 12.28
N GLY A 44 7.57 6.28 12.73
CA GLY A 44 8.49 6.86 13.69
C GLY A 44 9.17 8.04 13.00
N LYS A 45 8.93 9.25 13.51
CA LYS A 45 9.59 10.50 13.08
C LYS A 45 11.05 10.28 12.66
N LYS A 46 11.41 10.65 11.42
CA LYS A 46 12.58 11.49 11.09
C LYS A 46 12.78 11.71 9.58
N GLY A 47 12.84 12.98 9.21
CA GLY A 47 13.50 13.53 8.01
C GLY A 47 12.51 13.99 6.95
N THR A 48 12.50 15.23 6.45
CA THR A 48 13.37 16.39 6.63
C THR A 48 12.60 17.54 5.95
N THR A 49 12.49 18.67 6.64
CA THR A 49 12.21 19.97 6.03
C THR A 49 13.21 20.23 4.92
N ILE A 50 12.73 20.44 3.70
CA ILE A 50 13.34 21.37 2.75
C ILE A 50 12.29 22.41 2.38
#